data_AF-A0A0K9GIW1-F1
#
_entry.id   AF-A0A0K9GIW1-F1
#
_cell.length_a   1.000
_cell.length_b   1.000
_cell.length_c   1.000
_cell.angle_alpha   90.00
_cell.angle_beta   90.00
_cell.angle_gamma   90.00
#
_symmetry.space_group_name_H-M   'P 1'
#
loop_
_entity.id
_entity.type
_entity.pdbx_description
1 polymer ?
#
loop_
_entity_poly.entity_id
_entity_poly.type
_entity_poly.pdbx_seq_one_letter_code
_entity_poly.pdbx_strand_id
1 'polypeptide(L)'
;MDLDVIWLSFLTSLEQSASILEAKRMTYAGIPFLYITTKNDQVSRSELERTISLCAGRVMKGKQLHSKTQFVRNEASLYVFKHRFLVPQRKMFCCGNGCIDCIRLLPPS
;
A
#
# COMPACT_ATOMS: atom_id res chain seq x y z
N MET A 1 4.69 7.72 10.44
CA MET A 1 4.43 7.81 8.98
C MET A 1 2.97 7.54 8.78
N ASP A 2 2.24 8.50 8.21
CA ASP A 2 0.80 8.37 8.03
C ASP A 2 0.49 7.53 6.78
N LEU A 3 -0.12 6.37 6.97
CA LEU A 3 -0.52 5.48 5.87
C LEU A 3 -1.67 6.07 5.06
N ASP A 4 -2.48 6.95 5.62
CA ASP A 4 -3.59 7.57 4.89
C ASP A 4 -3.08 8.54 3.83
N VAL A 5 -2.00 9.28 4.10
CA VAL A 5 -1.33 10.13 3.09
C VAL A 5 -0.77 9.30 1.93
N ILE A 6 -0.23 8.11 2.22
CA ILE A 6 0.26 7.19 1.19
C ILE A 6 -0.89 6.64 0.35
N TRP A 7 -1.97 6.23 1.01
CA TRP A 7 -3.17 5.76 0.32
C TRP A 7 -3.76 6.84 -0.57
N LEU A 8 -3.89 8.07 -0.09
CA LEU A 8 -4.40 9.17 -0.89
C LEU A 8 -3.53 9.39 -2.13
N SER A 9 -2.21 9.51 -1.95
CA SER A 9 -1.26 9.69 -3.05
C SER A 9 -1.30 8.52 -4.05
N PHE A 10 -1.49 7.30 -3.54
CA PHE A 10 -1.57 6.08 -4.33
C PHE A 10 -2.84 6.06 -5.19
N LEU A 11 -4.01 6.35 -4.60
CA LEU A 11 -5.29 6.40 -5.31
C LEU A 11 -5.27 7.50 -6.39
N THR A 12 -4.79 8.71 -6.05
CA THR A 12 -4.63 9.78 -7.03
C THR A 12 -3.69 9.39 -8.18
N SER A 13 -2.59 8.68 -7.89
CA SER A 13 -1.70 8.22 -8.95
C SER A 13 -2.32 7.13 -9.83
N LEU A 14 -3.23 6.30 -9.30
CA LEU A 14 -3.94 5.30 -10.09
C LEU A 14 -4.92 5.98 -11.06
N GLU A 15 -5.69 6.95 -10.59
CA GLU A 15 -6.70 7.67 -11.39
C GLU A 15 -6.09 8.52 -12.51
N GLN A 16 -4.81 8.88 -12.41
CA GLN A 16 -4.06 9.51 -13.51
C GLN A 16 -3.68 8.53 -14.64
N SER A 17 -3.90 7.23 -14.46
CA SER A 17 -3.59 6.22 -15.46
C SER A 17 -4.62 6.25 -16.61
N ALA A 18 -4.16 6.00 -17.83
CA ALA A 18 -5.05 6.01 -19.00
C ALA A 18 -6.21 5.02 -18.86
N SER A 19 -5.95 3.86 -18.25
CA SER A 19 -6.84 2.69 -18.18
C SER A 19 -7.82 2.69 -17.00
N ILE A 20 -7.60 3.53 -15.97
CA ILE A 20 -8.38 3.53 -14.72
C ILE A 20 -9.33 4.72 -14.71
N LEU A 21 -10.62 4.46 -14.50
CA LEU A 21 -11.65 5.47 -14.35
C LEU A 21 -11.70 5.99 -12.91
N GLU A 22 -11.65 5.07 -11.95
CA GLU A 22 -11.81 5.37 -10.53
C GLU A 22 -11.04 4.35 -9.68
N ALA A 23 -10.42 4.81 -8.59
CA ALA A 23 -9.77 3.95 -7.61
C ALA A 23 -10.23 4.26 -6.19
N LYS A 24 -10.74 3.25 -5.48
CA LYS A 24 -11.27 3.38 -4.11
C LYS A 24 -10.60 2.42 -3.14
N ARG A 25 -10.41 2.89 -1.91
CA ARG A 25 -10.02 2.05 -0.77
C ARG A 25 -11.26 1.76 0.08
N MET A 26 -11.56 0.49 0.30
CA MET A 26 -12.57 0.03 1.25
C MET A 26 -11.90 -0.84 2.31
N THR A 27 -12.30 -0.71 3.56
CA THR A 27 -11.73 -1.51 4.65
C THR A 27 -12.79 -2.46 5.21
N TYR A 28 -12.48 -3.76 5.23
CA TYR A 28 -13.33 -4.79 5.83
C TYR A 28 -12.53 -5.59 6.85
N ALA A 29 -13.01 -5.66 8.10
CA ALA A 29 -12.33 -6.33 9.21
C ALA A 29 -10.85 -5.89 9.37
N GLY A 30 -10.57 -4.59 9.22
CA GLY A 30 -9.22 -4.03 9.29
C GLY A 30 -8.33 -4.35 8.08
N ILE A 31 -8.86 -5.00 7.05
CA ILE A 31 -8.14 -5.32 5.81
C ILE A 31 -8.52 -4.31 4.73
N PRO A 32 -7.56 -3.56 4.18
CA PRO A 32 -7.82 -2.68 3.05
C PRO A 32 -7.92 -3.47 1.74
N PHE A 33 -8.96 -3.13 0.99
CA PHE A 33 -9.24 -3.58 -0.36
C PHE A 33 -9.22 -2.39 -1.30
N LEU A 34 -8.58 -2.57 -2.45
CA LEU A 34 -8.48 -1.64 -3.55
C LEU A 34 -9.50 -2.05 -4.61
N TYR A 35 -10.45 -1.17 -4.86
CA TYR A 35 -11.45 -1.28 -5.91
C TYR A 35 -11.00 -0.40 -7.08
N ILE A 36 -10.92 -0.96 -8.27
CA ILE A 36 -10.54 -0.25 -9.50
C ILE A 36 -11.65 -0.44 -10.51
N THR A 37 -12.23 0.67 -10.97
CA THR A 37 -13.12 0.69 -12.12
C THR A 37 -12.30 1.07 -13.35
N THR A 38 -12.29 0.24 -14.39
CA THR A 38 -11.58 0.50 -15.64
C THR A 38 -12.42 1.37 -16.58
N LYS A 39 -11.77 2.12 -17.47
CA LYS A 39 -12.48 2.93 -18.47
C LYS A 39 -13.11 2.09 -19.59
N ASN A 40 -12.58 0.89 -19.82
CA ASN A 40 -13.10 -0.06 -20.82
C ASN A 40 -12.93 -1.50 -20.30
N ASP A 41 -13.68 -2.43 -20.89
CA ASP A 41 -13.68 -3.85 -20.50
C ASP A 41 -12.49 -4.64 -21.08
N GLN A 42 -11.66 -4.00 -21.90
CA GLN A 42 -10.50 -4.63 -22.55
C GLN A 42 -9.23 -4.56 -21.69
N VAL A 43 -9.25 -3.77 -20.60
CA VAL A 43 -8.13 -3.69 -19.66
C VAL A 43 -7.97 -5.03 -18.96
N SER A 44 -6.80 -5.64 -19.19
CA SER A 44 -6.48 -6.93 -18.59
C SER A 44 -6.09 -6.78 -17.12
N ARG A 45 -6.35 -7.84 -16.33
CA ARG A 45 -5.87 -7.94 -14.95
C ARG A 45 -4.35 -7.70 -14.84
N SER A 46 -3.56 -8.25 -15.75
CA SER A 46 -2.09 -8.13 -15.73
C SER A 46 -1.63 -6.68 -15.92
N GLU A 47 -2.33 -5.92 -16.76
CA GLU A 47 -2.08 -4.48 -16.93
C GLU A 47 -2.38 -3.70 -15.66
N LEU A 48 -3.47 -4.02 -14.97
CA LEU A 48 -3.81 -3.41 -13.68
C LEU A 48 -2.78 -3.76 -12.59
N GLU A 49 -2.38 -5.02 -12.49
CA GLU A 49 -1.35 -5.45 -11.52
C GLU A 49 -0.02 -4.71 -11.76
N ARG A 50 0.37 -4.54 -13.03
CA ARG A 50 1.55 -3.74 -13.41
C ARG A 50 1.39 -2.27 -12.98
N THR A 51 0.23 -1.69 -13.26
CA THR A 51 -0.08 -0.29 -12.93
C THR A 51 -0.07 -0.06 -11.42
N ILE A 52 -0.73 -0.93 -10.65
CA ILE A 52 -0.71 -0.94 -9.19
C ILE A 52 0.73 -1.01 -8.67
N SER A 53 1.55 -1.92 -9.20
CA SER A 53 2.94 -2.07 -8.78
C SER A 53 3.77 -0.81 -9.02
N LEU A 54 3.63 -0.20 -10.20
CA LEU A 54 4.33 1.05 -10.56
C LEU A 54 3.89 2.23 -9.68
N CYS A 55 2.58 2.41 -9.49
CA CYS A 55 2.04 3.47 -8.63
C CYS A 55 2.46 3.27 -7.17
N ALA A 56 2.39 2.04 -6.65
CA ALA A 56 2.85 1.72 -5.30
C ALA A 56 4.35 2.03 -5.14
N GLY A 57 5.18 1.62 -6.10
CA GLY A 57 6.62 1.93 -6.09
C GLY A 57 6.90 3.43 -6.09
N ARG A 58 6.14 4.21 -6.86
CA ARG A 58 6.28 5.69 -6.92
C ARG A 58 5.98 6.33 -5.57
N VAL A 59 4.86 5.98 -4.93
CA VAL A 59 4.47 6.59 -3.64
C VAL A 59 5.33 6.11 -2.47
N MET A 60 5.93 4.92 -2.58
CA MET A 60 6.87 4.39 -1.60
C MET A 60 8.29 4.91 -1.79
N LYS A 61 8.63 5.56 -2.91
CA LYS A 61 10.00 6.04 -3.18
C LYS A 61 10.49 6.97 -2.06
N GLY A 62 11.68 6.68 -1.52
CA GLY A 62 12.27 7.42 -0.40
C GLY A 62 11.66 7.09 0.97
N LYS A 63 10.68 6.19 1.04
CA LYS A 63 10.08 5.69 2.28
C LYS A 63 10.48 4.23 2.48
N GLN A 64 10.82 3.86 3.71
CA GLN A 64 10.97 2.45 4.06
C GLN A 64 9.56 1.87 4.17
N LEU A 65 8.98 1.41 3.06
CA LEU A 65 7.68 0.74 3.00
C LEU A 65 7.77 -0.44 2.02
N HIS A 66 6.96 -1.46 2.26
CA HIS A 66 6.69 -2.51 1.30
C HIS A 66 5.21 -2.50 0.92
N SER A 67 4.87 -2.98 -0.28
CA SER A 67 3.48 -3.21 -0.67
C SER A 67 3.24 -4.68 -1.00
N LYS A 68 2.02 -5.15 -0.72
CA LYS A 68 1.55 -6.47 -1.13
C LYS A 68 0.19 -6.33 -1.80
N THR A 69 0.08 -6.82 -3.03
CA THR A 69 -1.15 -6.83 -3.82
C THR A 69 -1.54 -8.28 -4.11
N GLN A 70 -2.82 -8.60 -3.92
CA GLN A 70 -3.38 -9.89 -4.26
C GLN A 70 -4.74 -9.66 -4.93
N PHE A 71 -4.94 -10.23 -6.11
CA PHE A 71 -6.25 -10.22 -6.77
C PHE A 71 -7.28 -11.02 -5.97
N VAL A 72 -8.51 -10.49 -5.90
CA VAL A 72 -9.61 -11.13 -5.17
C VAL A 72 -10.68 -11.60 -6.16
N ARG A 73 -11.23 -10.66 -6.94
CA ARG A 73 -12.29 -10.92 -7.93
C ARG A 73 -12.41 -9.77 -8.91
N ASN A 74 -13.14 -9.99 -10.00
CA ASN A 74 -13.62 -8.95 -10.89
C ASN A 74 -15.07 -9.21 -11.30
N GLU A 75 -15.73 -8.16 -11.75
CA GLU A 75 -17.07 -8.18 -12.32
C GLU A 75 -17.17 -7.06 -13.36
N ALA A 76 -17.26 -7.42 -14.64
CA ALA A 76 -17.13 -6.49 -15.76
C ALA A 76 -15.89 -5.59 -15.63
N SER A 77 -16.07 -4.28 -15.60
CA SER A 77 -15.02 -3.26 -15.45
C SER A 77 -14.53 -3.04 -14.01
N LEU A 78 -15.13 -3.70 -13.01
CA LEU A 78 -14.75 -3.56 -11.62
C LEU A 78 -13.80 -4.68 -11.18
N TYR A 79 -12.62 -4.30 -10.71
CA TYR A 79 -11.61 -5.20 -10.17
C TYR A 79 -11.38 -4.94 -8.69
N VAL A 80 -11.29 -6.01 -7.91
CA VAL A 80 -11.04 -5.96 -6.47
C VAL A 80 -9.72 -6.63 -6.14
N PHE A 81 -8.86 -5.90 -5.45
CA PHE A 81 -7.57 -6.36 -4.96
C PHE A 81 -7.51 -6.20 -3.45
N LYS A 82 -6.86 -7.12 -2.76
CA LYS A 82 -6.35 -6.89 -1.41
C LYS A 82 -4.99 -6.22 -1.55
N HIS A 83 -4.88 -4.97 -1.11
CA HIS A 83 -3.64 -4.20 -1.22
C HIS A 83 -3.24 -3.65 0.14
N ARG A 84 -2.00 -3.86 0.57
CA ARG A 84 -1.48 -3.36 1.85
C ARG A 84 -0.15 -2.67 1.66
N PHE A 85 -0.01 -1.50 2.27
CA PHE A 85 1.29 -0.91 2.60
C PHE A 85 1.73 -1.43 3.98
N LEU A 86 2.97 -1.87 4.07
CA LEU A 86 3.58 -2.46 5.25
C LEU A 86 4.75 -1.58 5.67
N VAL A 87 4.69 -1.09 6.90
CA VAL A 87 5.85 -0.47 7.53
C VAL A 87 6.86 -1.57 7.90
N PRO A 88 8.16 -1.37 7.68
CA PRO A 88 9.18 -2.27 8.19
C PRO A 88 9.03 -2.29 9.70
N GLN A 89 8.85 -3.50 10.24
CA GLN A 89 9.00 -3.67 11.67
C GLN A 89 10.48 -3.50 11.99
N ARG A 90 10.91 -2.24 12.24
CA ARG A 90 12.05 -2.07 13.12
C ARG A 90 11.60 -2.63 14.45
N LYS A 91 12.15 -3.78 14.85
CA LYS A 91 12.10 -4.21 16.24
C LYS A 91 12.72 -3.07 17.05
N MET A 92 11.90 -2.13 17.49
CA MET A 92 12.24 -1.34 18.66
C MET A 92 12.14 -2.36 19.79
N PHE A 93 13.28 -2.82 20.29
CA PHE A 93 13.34 -3.33 21.64
C PHE A 93 12.93 -2.16 22.55
N CYS A 94 11.62 -1.97 22.72
CA CYS A 94 11.11 -1.09 23.75
C CYS A 94 11.31 -1.83 25.06
N CYS A 95 12.14 -1.28 25.94
CA CYS A 95 12.31 -1.73 27.33
C CYS A 95 11.03 -1.60 28.19
N GLY A 96 9.85 -1.42 27.59
CA GLY A 96 8.57 -1.21 28.28
C GLY A 96 8.40 0.16 28.94
N ASN A 97 9.46 0.94 29.15
CA ASN A 97 9.45 2.14 30.00
C ASN A 97 9.31 3.50 29.29
N GLY A 98 9.00 3.53 27.98
CA GLY A 98 8.73 4.80 27.29
C GLY A 98 9.93 5.76 27.19
N CYS A 99 11.16 5.25 27.15
CA CYS A 99 12.36 6.09 27.02
C CYS A 99 12.60 6.51 25.56
N ILE A 100 13.04 7.77 25.40
CA ILE A 100 13.27 8.41 24.08
C ILE A 100 14.62 7.97 23.48
N ASP A 101 15.55 7.42 24.28
CA ASP A 101 16.90 7.06 23.83
C ASP A 101 17.52 5.90 24.66
N CYS A 102 17.00 4.68 24.52
CA CYS A 102 17.59 3.50 25.18
C CYS A 102 18.66 2.83 24.30
N ILE A 103 19.92 3.21 24.49
CA ILE A 103 21.08 2.45 24.04
C ILE A 103 21.66 1.64 25.21
N ARG A 104 21.83 0.34 25.01
CA ARG A 104 22.48 -0.56 25.99
C ARG A 104 23.98 -0.26 25.99
N LEU A 105 24.45 0.49 27.00
CA LEU A 105 25.86 0.56 27.33
C LEU A 105 26.30 -0.83 27.84
N LEU A 106 27.12 -1.54 27.06
CA LEU A 106 27.83 -2.71 27.57
C LEU A 106 28.98 -2.24 28.45
N PRO A 107 29.18 -2.82 29.64
CA PRO A 107 30.30 -2.44 30.50
C PRO A 107 31.63 -2.80 29.80
N PRO A 108 32.69 -1.98 29.97
CA PRO A 108 34.01 -2.33 29.50
C PRO A 108 34.52 -3.56 30.23
N SER A 109 35.12 -4.47 29.46
CA SER A 109 35.78 -5.71 29.90
C SER A 109 36.99 -5.46 30.77
#